data_AF-A0A1G7WKV5-F1
#
_entry.id   AF-A0A1G7WKV5-F1
#
_cell.length_a   1.000
_cell.length_b   1.000
_cell.length_c   1.000
_cell.angle_alpha   90.00
_cell.angle_beta   90.00
_cell.angle_gamma   90.00
#
_symmetry.space_group_name_H-M   'P 1'
#
loop_
_entity.id
_entity.type
_entity.pdbx_description
1 polymer ?
#
loop_
_entity_poly.entity_id
_entity_poly.type
_entity_poly.pdbx_seq_one_letter_code
_entity_poly.pdbx_strand_id
1 'polypeptide(L)'
;MDQVEVFKALSNKKRLEILAWLKEPEKHFPKQECGEFARTGVCVGHIQQKSGLTQSTVSEYLSMLQRANLLIATRLGQWTHYKRNEEAIKKLGLHIQDEL
;
A
#
# COMPACT_ATOMS: atom_id res chain seq x y z
N MET A 1 14.43 9.68 -0.21
CA MET A 1 13.09 9.57 -0.80
C MET A 1 12.97 10.72 -1.76
N ASP A 2 12.71 10.46 -3.03
CA ASP A 2 12.38 11.55 -3.94
C ASP A 2 10.96 12.04 -3.60
N GLN A 3 10.86 13.28 -3.11
CA GLN A 3 9.58 13.84 -2.67
C GLN A 3 8.58 13.93 -3.82
N VAL A 4 9.06 14.28 -5.03
CA VAL A 4 8.23 14.41 -6.22
C VAL A 4 7.62 13.07 -6.59
N GLU A 5 8.39 11.98 -6.52
CA GLU A 5 7.87 10.62 -6.71
C GLU A 5 6.84 10.24 -5.64
N VAL A 6 7.06 10.60 -4.38
CA VAL A 6 6.10 10.33 -3.29
C VAL A 6 4.79 11.08 -3.51
N PHE A 7 4.84 12.39 -3.78
CA PHE A 7 3.62 13.17 -4.05
C PHE A 7 2.94 12.72 -5.35
N LYS A 8 3.70 12.36 -6.38
CA LYS A 8 3.16 11.75 -7.61
C LYS A 8 2.54 10.38 -7.34
N ALA A 9 3.01 9.63 -6.34
CA ALA A 9 2.39 8.38 -5.90
C ALA A 9 1.06 8.64 -5.15
N LEU A 10 1.02 9.71 -4.34
CA LEU A 10 -0.15 10.09 -3.53
C LEU A 10 -1.22 10.87 -4.29
N SER A 11 -0.90 11.52 -5.42
CA SER A 11 -1.80 12.42 -6.17
C SER A 11 -2.93 11.73 -6.95
N ASN A 12 -3.30 10.49 -6.60
CA ASN A 12 -4.41 9.76 -7.22
C ASN A 12 -5.32 9.17 -6.14
N LYS A 13 -6.62 9.44 -6.31
CA LYS A 13 -7.66 9.03 -5.37
C LYS A 13 -7.64 7.54 -5.05
N LYS A 14 -7.53 6.67 -6.05
CA LYS A 14 -7.53 5.21 -5.86
C LYS A 14 -6.30 4.72 -5.11
N ARG A 15 -5.12 5.32 -5.35
CA ARG A 15 -3.90 5.01 -4.59
C ARG A 15 -4.02 5.41 -3.12
N LEU A 16 -4.65 6.56 -2.82
CA LEU A 16 -4.95 6.97 -1.45
C LEU A 16 -5.96 6.04 -0.77
N GLU A 17 -7.02 5.62 -1.49
CA GLU A 17 -7.99 4.65 -0.98
C GLU A 17 -7.30 3.33 -0.60
N ILE A 18 -6.39 2.82 -1.45
CA ILE A 18 -5.59 1.62 -1.15
C ILE A 18 -4.77 1.82 0.13
N LEU A 19 -4.06 2.93 0.28
CA LEU A 19 -3.29 3.23 1.50
C LEU A 19 -4.17 3.33 2.75
N ALA A 20 -5.38 3.89 2.62
CA ALA A 20 -6.34 3.96 3.71
C ALA A 20 -6.83 2.57 4.12
N TRP A 21 -7.14 1.70 3.15
CA TRP A 21 -7.55 0.33 3.45
C TRP A 21 -6.43 -0.49 4.10
N LEU A 22 -5.19 -0.28 3.67
CA LEU A 22 -4.02 -0.96 4.22
C LEU A 22 -3.60 -0.44 5.60
N LYS A 23 -4.14 0.70 6.06
CA LYS A 23 -3.96 1.19 7.43
C LYS A 23 -4.70 0.31 8.44
N GLU A 24 -5.92 -0.12 8.09
CA GLU A 24 -6.77 -0.96 8.93
C GLU A 24 -7.26 -2.18 8.14
N PRO A 25 -6.36 -3.08 7.72
CA PRO A 25 -6.69 -4.15 6.79
C PRO A 25 -7.76 -5.10 7.34
N GLU A 26 -7.80 -5.31 8.65
CA GLU A 26 -8.79 -6.14 9.34
C GLU A 26 -10.23 -5.64 9.20
N LYS A 27 -10.43 -4.33 9.04
CA LYS A 27 -11.76 -3.72 8.82
C LYS A 27 -12.17 -3.70 7.35
N HIS A 28 -11.21 -3.87 6.46
CA HIS A 28 -11.39 -3.61 5.04
C HIS A 28 -11.27 -4.85 4.16
N PHE A 29 -10.63 -5.92 4.61
CA PHE A 29 -10.44 -7.14 3.83
C PHE A 29 -10.94 -8.37 4.60
N PRO A 30 -11.46 -9.39 3.90
CA PRO A 30 -11.85 -10.64 4.54
C PRO A 30 -10.64 -11.33 5.16
N LYS A 31 -10.84 -12.03 6.29
CA LYS A 31 -9.77 -12.79 6.98
C LYS A 31 -8.98 -13.64 5.98
N GLN A 32 -7.66 -13.51 5.99
CA GLN A 32 -6.78 -14.28 5.12
C GLN A 32 -6.45 -15.63 5.74
N GLU A 33 -6.50 -16.69 4.95
CA GLU A 33 -6.09 -18.05 5.36
C GLU A 33 -4.56 -18.14 5.56
N CYS A 34 -3.79 -17.27 4.89
CA CYS A 34 -2.32 -17.28 4.87
C CYS A 34 -1.64 -16.58 6.07
N GLY A 35 -2.37 -16.33 7.17
CA GLY A 35 -1.84 -15.73 8.40
C GLY A 35 -2.37 -14.33 8.71
N GLU A 36 -1.87 -13.73 9.80
CA GLU A 36 -2.31 -12.42 10.29
C GLU A 36 -1.89 -11.28 9.36
N PHE A 37 -2.84 -10.41 9.00
CA PHE A 37 -2.62 -9.19 8.22
C PHE A 37 -1.44 -8.34 8.74
N ALA A 38 -1.24 -8.33 10.05
CA ALA A 38 -0.18 -7.59 10.71
C ALA A 38 1.22 -8.07 10.29
N ARG A 39 1.38 -9.37 9.98
CA ARG A 39 2.66 -9.97 9.57
C ARG A 39 2.81 -10.02 8.05
N THR A 40 1.77 -10.42 7.34
CA THR A 40 1.88 -10.75 5.92
C THR A 40 1.42 -9.62 5.00
N GLY A 41 0.58 -8.68 5.48
CA GLY A 41 -0.06 -7.68 4.63
C GLY A 41 -1.20 -8.28 3.80
N VAL A 42 -1.75 -7.50 2.86
CA VAL A 42 -2.92 -7.91 2.06
C VAL A 42 -2.48 -8.39 0.68
N CYS A 43 -3.02 -9.54 0.23
CA CYS A 43 -2.77 -10.07 -1.10
C CYS A 43 -3.26 -9.12 -2.21
N VAL A 44 -2.48 -9.00 -3.29
CA VAL A 44 -2.86 -8.23 -4.49
C VAL A 44 -4.27 -8.55 -5.01
N GLY A 45 -4.70 -9.82 -4.94
CA GLY A 45 -6.02 -10.25 -5.38
C GLY A 45 -7.16 -9.65 -4.55
N HIS A 46 -6.99 -9.53 -3.23
CA HIS A 46 -7.99 -8.90 -2.36
C HIS A 46 -8.06 -7.39 -2.60
N ILE A 47 -6.92 -6.75 -2.84
CA ILE A 47 -6.87 -5.32 -3.21
C ILE A 47 -7.60 -5.10 -4.54
N GLN A 48 -7.38 -5.97 -5.52
CA GLN A 48 -8.05 -5.93 -6.82
C GLN A 48 -9.55 -6.09 -6.71
N GLN A 49 -10.03 -7.09 -5.97
CA GLN A 49 -11.46 -7.31 -5.78
C GLN A 49 -12.12 -6.10 -5.10
N LYS A 50 -11.47 -5.53 -4.08
CA LYS A 50 -12.00 -4.36 -3.36
C LYS A 50 -11.95 -3.07 -4.20
N SER A 51 -10.91 -2.88 -5.01
CA SER A 51 -10.75 -1.67 -5.81
C SER A 51 -11.67 -1.64 -7.03
N GLY A 52 -12.16 -2.79 -7.50
CA GLY A 52 -12.93 -2.92 -8.74
C GLY A 52 -12.11 -2.58 -9.99
N LEU A 53 -10.78 -2.67 -9.90
CA LEU A 53 -9.86 -2.33 -10.97
C LEU A 53 -9.30 -3.61 -11.61
N THR A 54 -8.71 -3.49 -12.79
CA THR A 54 -8.00 -4.60 -13.43
C THR A 54 -6.73 -4.95 -12.65
N GLN A 55 -6.29 -6.21 -12.75
CA GLN A 55 -5.07 -6.68 -12.09
C GLN A 55 -3.84 -5.86 -12.49
N SER A 56 -3.73 -5.50 -13.77
CA SER A 56 -2.62 -4.69 -14.29
C SER A 56 -2.59 -3.30 -13.66
N THR A 57 -3.74 -2.62 -13.58
CA THR A 57 -3.84 -1.28 -12.97
C THR A 57 -3.49 -1.33 -11.47
N VAL A 58 -4.00 -2.32 -10.75
CA VAL A 58 -3.67 -2.48 -9.32
C VAL A 58 -2.19 -2.77 -9.12
N SER A 59 -1.61 -3.65 -9.94
CA SER A 59 -0.18 -3.99 -9.86
C SER A 59 0.70 -2.78 -10.15
N GLU A 60 0.33 -1.95 -11.12
CA GLU A 60 1.01 -0.69 -11.41
C GLU A 60 0.92 0.27 -10.21
N TYR A 61 -0.28 0.46 -9.65
CA TYR A 61 -0.49 1.35 -8.51
C TYR A 61 0.30 0.92 -7.27
N LEU A 62 0.28 -0.38 -6.96
CA LEU A 62 1.05 -0.94 -5.86
C LEU A 62 2.56 -0.82 -6.11
N SER A 63 3.01 -1.01 -7.35
CA SER A 63 4.41 -0.81 -7.73
C SER A 63 4.86 0.64 -7.55
N MET A 64 4.02 1.61 -7.93
CA MET A 64 4.32 3.04 -7.72
C MET A 64 4.42 3.39 -6.22
N LEU A 65 3.46 2.91 -5.43
CA LEU A 65 3.45 3.13 -3.98
C LEU A 65 4.66 2.44 -3.28
N GLN A 66 5.06 1.26 -3.76
CA GLN A 66 6.24 0.55 -3.29
C GLN A 66 7.54 1.28 -3.66
N ARG A 67 7.67 1.78 -4.90
CA ARG A 67 8.84 2.58 -5.32
C ARG A 67 8.97 3.87 -4.53
N ALA A 68 7.84 4.51 -4.23
CA ALA A 68 7.76 5.63 -3.29
C ALA A 68 8.00 5.22 -1.83
N ASN A 69 8.31 3.96 -1.55
CA ASN A 69 8.59 3.40 -0.22
C ASN A 69 7.44 3.57 0.80
N LEU A 70 6.21 3.76 0.31
CA LEU A 70 4.98 3.86 1.12
C LEU A 70 4.39 2.48 1.45
N LEU A 71 4.76 1.45 0.68
CA LEU A 71 4.36 0.07 0.86
C LEU A 71 5.57 -0.86 0.97
N ILE A 72 5.42 -1.90 1.78
CA ILE A 72 6.32 -3.04 1.87
C ILE A 72 5.65 -4.18 1.12
N ALA A 73 6.35 -4.73 0.13
CA ALA A 73 5.92 -5.93 -0.60
C ALA A 73 6.59 -7.16 0.00
N THR A 74 5.82 -8.20 0.30
CA THR A 74 6.31 -9.48 0.80
C THR A 74 5.77 -10.60 -0.07
N ARG A 75 6.67 -11.38 -0.66
CA ARG A 75 6.30 -12.53 -1.49
C ARG A 75 6.08 -13.75 -0.60
N LEU A 76 4.87 -14.31 -0.63
CA LEU A 76 4.50 -15.51 0.12
C LEU A 76 3.95 -16.55 -0.87
N GLY A 77 4.77 -17.56 -1.15
CA GLY A 77 4.49 -18.55 -2.17
C GLY A 77 4.32 -17.90 -3.56
N GLN A 78 3.14 -18.10 -4.15
CA GLN A 78 2.81 -17.57 -5.49
C GLN A 78 2.28 -16.12 -5.46
N TRP A 79 1.97 -15.57 -4.29
CA TRP A 79 1.27 -14.28 -4.17
C TRP A 79 2.12 -13.20 -3.49
N THR A 80 2.07 -11.99 -4.03
CA THR A 80 2.66 -10.81 -3.39
C THR A 80 1.63 -10.14 -2.48
N HIS A 81 2.05 -9.89 -1.25
CA HIS A 81 1.28 -9.19 -0.25
C HIS A 81 1.86 -7.80 -0.03
N TYR A 82 1.00 -6.83 0.25
CA TYR A 82 1.38 -5.45 0.46
C TYR A 82 0.93 -4.99 1.83
N LYS A 83 1.84 -4.34 2.55
CA LYS A 83 1.60 -3.71 3.85
C LYS A 83 2.01 -2.25 3.79
N ARG A 84 1.32 -1.39 4.55
CA ARG A 84 1.70 0.01 4.68
C ARG A 84 3.02 0.16 5.43
N ASN A 85 3.93 0.96 4.88
CA ASN A 85 5.20 1.28 5.55
C ASN A 85 4.97 2.45 6.53
N GLU A 86 4.51 2.14 7.75
CA GLU A 86 4.22 3.18 8.76
C GLU A 86 5.44 4.04 9.10
N GLU A 87 6.64 3.45 9.14
CA GLU A 87 7.86 4.19 9.44
C GLU A 87 8.17 5.23 8.36
N ALA A 88 8.06 4.84 7.09
CA ALA A 88 8.28 5.73 5.97
C ALA A 88 7.24 6.86 5.90
N ILE A 89 5.96 6.54 6.18
CA ILE A 89 4.88 7.53 6.19
C ILE A 89 5.04 8.51 7.36
N LYS A 90 5.44 8.02 8.54
CA LYS A 90 5.72 8.89 9.69
C LYS A 90 6.88 9.82 9.40
N LYS A 91 7.96 9.31 8.78
CA LYS A 91 9.10 10.14 8.35
C LYS A 91 8.69 11.20 7.34
N LEU A 92 7.85 10.86 6.37
CA LEU A 92 7.30 11.83 5.42
C LEU A 92 6.49 12.92 6.13
N GLY A 93 5.62 12.55 7.07
CA GLY A 93 4.82 13.52 7.83
C GLY A 93 5.67 14.47 8.67
N LEU A 94 6.70 13.97 9.35
CA LEU A 94 7.65 14.80 10.10
C LEU A 94 8.41 15.75 9.17
N HIS A 95 8.84 15.26 8.01
CA HIS A 95 9.57 16.08 7.06
C HIS A 95 8.70 17.20 6.47
N ILE A 96 7.44 16.92 6.14
CA ILE A 96 6.48 17.95 5.71
C ILE A 96 6.28 18.98 6.81
N GLN A 97 6.21 18.56 8.08
CA GLN A 97 6.03 19.49 9.21
C GLN A 97 7.25 20.39 9.46
N ASP A 98 8.45 19.91 9.17
CA ASP A 98 9.71 20.60 9.47
C ASP A 98 10.16 21.54 8.34
N GLU A 99 9.97 21.13 7.07
CA GLU A 99 10.59 21.77 5.91
C GLU A 99 9.60 22.43 4.92
N LEU A 100 8.29 22.24 5.08
CA LEU A 100 7.23 22.79 4.21
C LEU A 100 6.20 23.60 5.01
#